data_AF-Q97G39-F1
#
_entry.id   AF-Q97G39-F1
#
_cell.length_a   1.000
_cell.length_b   1.000
_cell.length_c   1.000
_cell.angle_alpha   90.00
_cell.angle_beta   90.00
_cell.angle_gamma   90.00
#
_symmetry.space_group_name_H-M   'P 1'
#
loop_
_entity.id
_entity.type
_entity.pdbx_description
1 polymer ?
#
loop_
_entity_poly.entity_id
_entity_poly.type
_entity_poly.pdbx_seq_one_letter_code
_entity_poly.pdbx_strand_id
1 'polypeptide(L)'
;MRSNNIVTITFIAVIIGISMLCFKPSVAYAGAVADVGVSYTGHVENIGWQNPVGDGEEIGTDGKGLRVEALKLSLTNVPVGASIQYETHVQNIGWQAWVADGQEAGTDGKGLRVEALKIKLKNMPGYSVQYRAHVQNIGWQEWVADGQEIGTDGKGLRIEALEVKISKISNNSTIGISYSGHVQNVGWQDTVENGQISGTEGKSLRVEAIKLNLVNAPAGAKIDYQTHVQNIGWQTPTSNGLEAGTDGRGLRVEALNIRLENMPGYSVQYRVHVQSIGWQDWVHDGLEAGTDGKGLKIEALEVRIVKTADGSTPISEEFSPVTSLKFTWAKVRDAVLNADFKSSLLTETFSPNGTPDIGITYNSNNGVGTDNDVFYISDVSHSDYPSMDIELTTIGSDSTDSNVINGINHAYSVLSKAIFGGQGTEIANIINDVPVRPLTKNGSTIYLPKVTFIGERRVFATQYGSFISVFISADNDDTDIWQTVRSLTGADRAGVSNNELKQYIPELSKY
;
A
#
# COMPACT_ATOMS: atom_id res chain seq x y z
N MET A 1 -8.26 -92.50 51.16
CA MET A 1 -7.14 -93.33 50.67
C MET A 1 -6.92 -92.98 49.21
N ARG A 2 -5.88 -92.18 48.94
CA ARG A 2 -4.70 -92.53 48.11
C ARG A 2 -5.03 -92.58 46.61
N SER A 3 -4.29 -91.97 45.68
CA SER A 3 -3.09 -91.12 45.73
C SER A 3 -2.71 -90.80 44.27
N ASN A 4 -2.08 -89.65 44.02
CA ASN A 4 -0.92 -89.45 43.12
C ASN A 4 -1.14 -89.68 41.60
N ASN A 5 -0.46 -89.02 40.66
CA ASN A 5 0.30 -87.77 40.52
C ASN A 5 0.74 -87.74 39.03
N ILE A 6 0.94 -86.53 38.49
CA ILE A 6 1.89 -86.16 37.41
C ILE A 6 1.44 -86.23 35.92
N VAL A 7 1.17 -85.01 35.40
CA VAL A 7 1.66 -84.29 34.19
C VAL A 7 1.74 -84.98 32.81
N THR A 8 1.07 -84.40 31.80
CA THR A 8 1.69 -84.05 30.49
C THR A 8 0.96 -82.87 29.84
N ILE A 9 1.72 -81.91 29.31
CA ILE A 9 1.30 -80.64 28.68
C ILE A 9 0.85 -80.90 27.24
N THR A 10 -0.26 -80.28 26.80
CA THR A 10 -0.57 -80.14 25.37
C THR A 10 -1.10 -78.74 25.07
N PHE A 11 -0.38 -78.01 24.22
CA PHE A 11 -0.77 -76.76 23.59
C PHE A 11 -2.03 -76.95 22.73
N ILE A 12 -3.06 -76.11 22.90
CA ILE A 12 -4.18 -76.00 21.94
C ILE A 12 -4.35 -74.53 21.54
N ALA A 13 -4.25 -74.30 20.24
CA ALA A 13 -4.32 -73.00 19.59
C ALA A 13 -5.73 -72.41 19.63
N VAL A 14 -5.80 -71.09 19.83
CA VAL A 14 -7.02 -70.28 19.84
C VAL A 14 -7.26 -69.70 18.43
N ILE A 15 -8.45 -69.90 17.88
CA ILE A 15 -8.94 -69.17 16.69
C ILE A 15 -10.06 -68.23 17.15
N ILE A 16 -9.83 -66.93 16.95
CA ILE A 16 -10.76 -65.83 17.24
C ILE A 16 -11.59 -65.54 15.98
N GLY A 17 -12.91 -65.63 16.09
CA GLY A 17 -13.86 -65.14 15.09
C GLY A 17 -14.25 -63.70 15.39
N ILE A 18 -13.94 -62.78 14.48
CA ILE A 18 -14.29 -61.35 14.55
C ILE A 18 -15.69 -61.15 13.97
N SER A 19 -16.63 -60.68 14.79
CA SER A 19 -17.93 -60.17 14.37
C SER A 19 -17.85 -58.65 14.19
N MET A 20 -17.98 -58.16 12.95
CA MET A 20 -18.09 -56.73 12.64
C MET A 20 -19.42 -56.16 13.15
N LEU A 21 -19.36 -55.34 14.20
CA LEU A 21 -20.40 -54.35 14.51
C LEU A 21 -20.04 -53.03 13.80
N CYS A 22 -20.89 -52.60 12.87
CA CYS A 22 -20.81 -51.27 12.26
C CYS A 22 -21.11 -50.18 13.30
N PHE A 23 -20.07 -49.58 13.88
CA PHE A 23 -20.18 -48.28 14.54
C PHE A 23 -20.36 -47.20 13.46
N LYS A 24 -21.53 -46.56 13.41
CA LYS A 24 -21.67 -45.27 12.74
C LYS A 24 -21.03 -44.22 13.66
N PRO A 25 -19.99 -43.49 13.24
CA PRO A 25 -19.53 -42.35 14.01
C PRO A 25 -20.64 -41.30 14.01
N SER A 26 -21.18 -40.98 15.19
CA SER A 26 -21.91 -39.74 15.38
C SER A 26 -20.89 -38.61 15.33
N VAL A 27 -20.83 -37.90 14.21
CA VAL A 27 -20.16 -36.60 14.15
C VAL A 27 -20.96 -35.70 15.08
N ALA A 28 -20.41 -35.39 16.26
CA ALA A 28 -20.90 -34.27 17.05
C ALA A 28 -20.75 -33.04 16.16
N TYR A 29 -21.87 -32.49 15.69
CA TYR A 29 -21.89 -31.20 15.03
C TYR A 29 -21.28 -30.22 16.05
N ALA A 30 -20.11 -29.64 15.74
CA ALA A 30 -19.61 -28.52 16.50
C ALA A 30 -20.74 -27.49 16.55
N GLY A 31 -21.21 -27.17 17.76
CA GLY A 31 -22.28 -26.19 17.94
C GLY A 31 -21.96 -24.95 17.13
N ALA A 32 -22.98 -24.33 16.52
CA ALA A 32 -22.82 -23.08 15.81
C ALA A 32 -21.98 -22.13 16.68
N VAL A 33 -20.84 -21.68 16.16
CA VAL A 33 -20.02 -20.69 16.84
C VAL A 33 -20.95 -19.49 17.03
N ALA A 34 -21.22 -19.12 18.27
CA ALA A 34 -22.07 -17.98 18.55
C ALA A 34 -21.48 -16.77 17.82
N ASP A 35 -22.32 -16.03 17.09
CA ASP A 35 -21.85 -14.88 16.32
C ASP A 35 -21.16 -13.89 17.26
N VAL A 36 -20.09 -13.27 16.77
CA VAL A 36 -19.42 -12.16 17.45
C VAL A 36 -20.46 -11.07 17.71
N GLY A 37 -20.50 -10.57 18.95
CA GLY A 37 -21.37 -9.46 19.33
C GLY A 37 -20.71 -8.54 20.35
N VAL A 38 -21.50 -7.62 20.90
CA VAL A 38 -21.13 -6.67 21.94
C VAL A 38 -22.18 -6.72 23.07
N SER A 39 -21.71 -6.64 24.31
CA SER A 39 -22.56 -6.38 25.47
C SER A 39 -22.18 -5.04 26.08
N TYR A 40 -23.18 -4.22 26.41
CA TYR A 40 -22.92 -2.88 26.90
C TYR A 40 -23.98 -2.36 27.87
N THR A 41 -23.58 -1.42 28.74
CA THR A 41 -24.45 -0.76 29.72
C THR A 41 -24.07 0.71 29.89
N GLY A 42 -25.04 1.52 30.31
CA GLY A 42 -24.85 2.93 30.65
C GLY A 42 -25.21 3.23 32.11
N HIS A 43 -24.46 4.14 32.72
CA HIS A 43 -24.84 4.83 33.95
C HIS A 43 -25.64 6.09 33.58
N VAL A 44 -26.90 6.15 33.99
CA VAL A 44 -27.82 7.24 33.62
C VAL A 44 -28.18 8.05 34.86
N GLU A 45 -28.26 9.36 34.71
CA GLU A 45 -28.68 10.28 35.76
C GLU A 45 -29.97 9.80 36.46
N ASN A 46 -29.97 9.80 37.79
CA ASN A 46 -31.08 9.39 38.66
C ASN A 46 -31.56 7.93 38.50
N ILE A 47 -30.88 7.12 37.68
CA ILE A 47 -31.18 5.70 37.48
C ILE A 47 -30.02 4.84 37.96
N GLY A 48 -28.79 5.25 37.67
CA GLY A 48 -27.59 4.45 37.90
C GLY A 48 -27.24 3.56 36.72
N TRP A 49 -26.45 2.51 36.98
CA TRP A 49 -26.11 1.49 35.99
C TRP A 49 -27.35 0.68 35.59
N GLN A 50 -27.66 0.67 34.30
CA GLN A 50 -28.71 -0.19 33.73
C GLN A 50 -28.23 -1.63 33.54
N ASN A 51 -29.15 -2.56 33.30
CA ASN A 51 -28.77 -3.92 32.92
C ASN A 51 -28.03 -3.90 31.57
N PRO A 52 -26.99 -4.75 31.37
CA PRO A 52 -26.34 -4.87 30.08
C PRO A 52 -27.30 -5.35 29.00
N VAL A 53 -27.17 -4.76 27.82
CA VAL A 53 -27.92 -5.09 26.61
C VAL A 53 -26.98 -5.67 25.53
N GLY A 54 -27.55 -6.24 24.47
CA GLY A 54 -26.82 -6.83 23.35
C GLY A 54 -26.83 -5.96 22.08
N ASP A 55 -26.30 -6.50 20.98
CA ASP A 55 -26.23 -5.85 19.67
C ASP A 55 -27.50 -5.09 19.27
N GLY A 56 -27.36 -3.78 19.10
CA GLY A 56 -28.38 -2.88 18.57
C GLY A 56 -29.48 -2.50 19.56
N GLU A 57 -29.42 -2.95 20.81
CA GLU A 57 -30.40 -2.61 21.84
C GLU A 57 -30.09 -1.24 22.50
N GLU A 58 -31.10 -0.51 22.93
CA GLU A 58 -30.90 0.82 23.52
C GLU A 58 -30.39 0.74 24.97
N ILE A 59 -29.34 1.50 25.30
CA ILE A 59 -29.05 1.96 26.67
C ILE A 59 -29.38 3.45 26.78
N GLY A 60 -29.57 3.92 28.01
CA GLY A 60 -29.93 5.30 28.29
C GLY A 60 -31.43 5.51 28.40
N THR A 61 -31.87 6.71 28.03
CA THR A 61 -33.27 7.07 27.90
C THR A 61 -33.49 8.02 26.73
N ASP A 62 -34.26 7.58 25.73
CA ASP A 62 -34.82 8.49 24.73
C ASP A 62 -35.96 9.35 25.33
N GLY A 63 -35.93 10.67 25.09
CA GLY A 63 -37.02 11.60 25.36
C GLY A 63 -37.29 11.95 26.83
N LYS A 64 -36.56 11.39 27.80
CA LYS A 64 -36.76 11.66 29.24
C LYS A 64 -35.89 12.78 29.81
N GLY A 65 -34.94 13.29 29.03
CA GLY A 65 -34.08 14.39 29.44
C GLY A 65 -32.94 13.99 30.40
N LEU A 66 -32.67 12.70 30.59
CA LEU A 66 -31.62 12.21 31.50
C LEU A 66 -30.33 11.98 30.73
N ARG A 67 -29.19 12.39 31.31
CA ARG A 67 -27.87 12.20 30.70
C ARG A 67 -27.33 10.80 30.95
N VAL A 68 -26.61 10.28 29.96
CA VAL A 68 -25.61 9.23 30.16
C VAL A 68 -24.36 9.86 30.79
N GLU A 69 -23.85 9.25 31.85
CA GLU A 69 -22.68 9.73 32.62
C GLU A 69 -21.47 8.80 32.46
N ALA A 70 -21.69 7.50 32.26
CA ALA A 70 -20.64 6.52 32.00
C ALA A 70 -21.12 5.31 31.18
N LEU A 71 -20.20 4.57 30.57
CA LEU A 71 -20.43 3.41 29.71
C LEU A 71 -19.47 2.27 30.08
N LYS A 72 -19.92 1.02 29.87
CA LYS A 72 -19.06 -0.18 29.80
C LYS A 72 -19.48 -1.03 28.60
N LEU A 73 -18.52 -1.44 27.77
CA LEU A 73 -18.73 -2.28 26.59
C LEU A 73 -17.76 -3.46 26.62
N SER A 74 -18.16 -4.63 26.13
CA SER A 74 -17.30 -5.81 26.00
C SER A 74 -17.70 -6.62 24.78
N LEU A 75 -16.73 -7.18 24.05
CA LEU A 75 -17.05 -8.09 22.97
C LEU A 75 -17.45 -9.46 23.50
N THR A 76 -18.29 -10.15 22.75
CA THR A 76 -18.70 -11.52 23.02
C THR A 76 -18.28 -12.42 21.85
N ASN A 77 -17.89 -13.66 22.16
CA ASN A 77 -17.52 -14.69 21.18
C ASN A 77 -16.33 -14.33 20.26
N VAL A 78 -15.32 -13.63 20.79
CA VAL A 78 -14.15 -13.16 20.02
C VAL A 78 -12.89 -14.00 20.23
N PRO A 79 -11.95 -14.01 19.25
CA PRO A 79 -10.63 -14.61 19.41
C PRO A 79 -9.82 -13.99 20.55
N VAL A 80 -8.86 -14.76 21.09
CA VAL A 80 -7.92 -14.26 22.11
C VAL A 80 -7.14 -13.06 21.57
N GLY A 81 -7.13 -11.97 22.32
CA GLY A 81 -6.42 -10.74 21.96
C GLY A 81 -7.24 -9.73 21.17
N ALA A 82 -8.47 -10.06 20.79
CA ALA A 82 -9.45 -9.11 20.28
C ALA A 82 -10.11 -8.32 21.42
N SER A 83 -10.45 -7.06 21.17
CA SER A 83 -11.13 -6.19 22.14
C SER A 83 -11.90 -5.07 21.44
N ILE A 84 -12.92 -4.53 22.11
CA ILE A 84 -13.53 -3.24 21.80
C ILE A 84 -12.84 -2.15 22.63
N GLN A 85 -12.52 -1.03 21.99
CA GLN A 85 -11.93 0.13 22.64
C GLN A 85 -12.86 1.32 22.47
N TYR A 86 -12.99 2.13 23.52
CA TYR A 86 -13.87 3.30 23.50
C TYR A 86 -13.35 4.42 24.39
N GLU A 87 -13.67 5.66 24.02
CA GLU A 87 -13.39 6.87 24.81
C GLU A 87 -14.59 7.81 24.78
N THR A 88 -14.71 8.64 25.82
CA THR A 88 -15.81 9.60 25.99
C THR A 88 -15.27 11.01 26.21
N HIS A 89 -15.92 11.99 25.58
CA HIS A 89 -15.80 13.40 25.93
C HIS A 89 -16.79 13.73 27.05
N VAL A 90 -16.28 14.10 28.22
CA VAL A 90 -17.10 14.38 29.40
C VAL A 90 -17.09 15.87 29.72
N GLN A 91 -18.26 16.40 30.10
CA GLN A 91 -18.41 17.78 30.55
C GLN A 91 -17.32 18.17 31.57
N ASN A 92 -16.70 19.33 31.34
CA ASN A 92 -15.65 19.91 32.20
C ASN A 92 -14.37 19.06 32.35
N ILE A 93 -14.24 17.94 31.63
CA ILE A 93 -13.06 17.08 31.65
C ILE A 93 -12.42 17.05 30.25
N GLY A 94 -13.25 16.94 29.20
CA GLY A 94 -12.79 16.73 27.85
C GLY A 94 -12.74 15.25 27.47
N TRP A 95 -11.99 14.94 26.41
CA TRP A 95 -11.69 13.57 26.00
C TRP A 95 -10.87 12.85 27.07
N GLN A 96 -11.41 11.73 27.56
CA GLN A 96 -10.70 10.82 28.46
C GLN A 96 -9.89 9.79 27.66
N ALA A 97 -8.95 9.12 28.30
CA ALA A 97 -8.16 8.08 27.63
C ALA A 97 -9.04 6.89 27.18
N TRP A 98 -8.65 6.27 26.07
CA TRP A 98 -9.23 5.00 25.58
C TRP A 98 -9.19 3.92 26.67
N VAL A 99 -10.33 3.29 26.88
CA VAL A 99 -10.47 2.09 27.70
C VAL A 99 -10.85 0.89 26.82
N ALA A 100 -10.76 -0.32 27.38
CA ALA A 100 -11.08 -1.56 26.67
C ALA A 100 -12.14 -2.39 27.43
N ASP A 101 -12.50 -3.55 26.89
CA ASP A 101 -13.50 -4.49 27.40
C ASP A 101 -13.78 -4.41 28.91
N GLY A 102 -14.99 -3.94 29.24
CA GLY A 102 -15.58 -3.94 30.57
C GLY A 102 -15.15 -2.78 31.46
N GLN A 103 -14.18 -1.97 31.03
CA GLN A 103 -13.71 -0.81 31.77
C GLN A 103 -14.68 0.38 31.66
N GLU A 104 -14.67 1.25 32.66
CA GLU A 104 -15.56 2.42 32.66
C GLU A 104 -14.99 3.56 31.81
N ALA A 105 -15.79 4.07 30.87
CA ALA A 105 -15.57 5.36 30.21
C ALA A 105 -16.63 6.35 30.71
N GLY A 106 -16.24 7.57 31.08
CA GLY A 106 -17.13 8.57 31.66
C GLY A 106 -16.85 8.84 33.13
N THR A 107 -17.90 9.17 33.88
CA THR A 107 -17.85 9.34 35.34
C THR A 107 -19.08 8.78 36.01
N ASP A 108 -18.89 7.86 36.96
CA ASP A 108 -19.93 7.46 37.92
C ASP A 108 -19.97 8.42 39.13
N GLY A 109 -21.18 8.84 39.52
CA GLY A 109 -21.44 9.59 40.76
C GLY A 109 -21.00 11.05 40.81
N LYS A 110 -20.51 11.62 39.70
CA LYS A 110 -20.02 13.02 39.64
C LYS A 110 -21.03 14.02 39.04
N GLY A 111 -22.14 13.54 38.48
CA GLY A 111 -23.13 14.40 37.86
C GLY A 111 -22.69 15.04 36.54
N LEU A 112 -21.67 14.47 35.86
CA LEU A 112 -21.14 15.01 34.61
C LEU A 112 -21.66 14.19 33.42
N ARG A 113 -22.13 14.88 32.38
CA ARG A 113 -22.62 14.24 31.14
C ARG A 113 -21.49 13.79 30.23
N VAL A 114 -21.71 12.69 29.55
CA VAL A 114 -21.03 12.38 28.28
C VAL A 114 -21.64 13.26 27.18
N GLU A 115 -20.79 13.89 26.38
CA GLU A 115 -21.19 14.78 25.28
C GLU A 115 -20.87 14.17 23.90
N ALA A 116 -19.78 13.40 23.81
CA ALA A 116 -19.37 12.68 22.60
C ALA A 116 -18.63 11.39 22.96
N LEU A 117 -18.52 10.45 22.01
CA LEU A 117 -17.75 9.22 22.18
C LEU A 117 -17.21 8.68 20.85
N LYS A 118 -16.21 7.80 20.93
CA LYS A 118 -15.66 7.02 19.81
C LYS A 118 -15.51 5.56 20.24
N ILE A 119 -15.78 4.64 19.32
CA ILE A 119 -15.71 3.19 19.57
C ILE A 119 -15.01 2.51 18.39
N LYS A 120 -14.01 1.69 18.64
CA LYS A 120 -13.28 0.93 17.61
C LYS A 120 -12.97 -0.50 18.04
N LEU A 121 -12.82 -1.38 17.06
CA LEU A 121 -12.37 -2.75 17.29
C LEU A 121 -10.85 -2.88 17.16
N LYS A 122 -10.28 -3.76 17.97
CA LYS A 122 -8.88 -4.18 17.94
C LYS A 122 -8.80 -5.67 17.64
N ASN A 123 -7.91 -6.04 16.72
CA ASN A 123 -7.64 -7.43 16.32
C ASN A 123 -8.91 -8.20 15.88
N MET A 124 -9.83 -7.52 15.21
CA MET A 124 -11.07 -8.09 14.67
C MET A 124 -11.19 -7.83 13.16
N PRO A 125 -10.24 -8.33 12.35
CA PRO A 125 -10.32 -8.18 10.90
C PRO A 125 -11.63 -8.80 10.37
N GLY A 126 -12.22 -8.16 9.37
CA GLY A 126 -13.51 -8.58 8.81
C GLY A 126 -14.74 -8.23 9.65
N TYR A 127 -14.60 -7.45 10.74
CA TYR A 127 -15.71 -6.94 11.54
C TYR A 127 -15.63 -5.42 11.70
N SER A 128 -16.80 -4.79 11.85
CA SER A 128 -16.98 -3.35 12.08
C SER A 128 -17.88 -3.16 13.29
N VAL A 129 -17.57 -2.16 14.12
CA VAL A 129 -18.49 -1.67 15.14
C VAL A 129 -19.25 -0.46 14.60
N GLN A 130 -20.58 -0.52 14.65
CA GLN A 130 -21.46 0.58 14.29
C GLN A 130 -22.18 1.07 15.53
N TYR A 131 -22.33 2.38 15.68
CA TYR A 131 -22.99 2.99 16.83
C TYR A 131 -23.66 4.31 16.46
N ARG A 132 -24.71 4.67 17.21
CA ARG A 132 -25.39 5.96 17.13
C ARG A 132 -25.85 6.41 18.49
N ALA A 133 -25.98 7.72 18.69
CA ALA A 133 -26.40 8.31 19.95
C ALA A 133 -27.64 9.19 19.78
N HIS A 134 -28.52 9.19 20.78
CA HIS A 134 -29.55 10.21 20.94
C HIS A 134 -28.96 11.39 21.71
N VAL A 135 -28.89 12.56 21.09
CA VAL A 135 -28.31 13.77 21.68
C VAL A 135 -29.40 14.78 22.01
N GLN A 136 -29.29 15.41 23.17
CA GLN A 136 -30.21 16.46 23.60
C GLN A 136 -30.44 17.51 22.51
N ASN A 137 -31.71 17.82 22.24
CA ASN A 137 -32.16 18.80 21.23
C ASN A 137 -31.78 18.49 19.77
N ILE A 138 -31.18 17.32 19.49
CA ILE A 138 -30.85 16.87 18.14
C ILE A 138 -31.67 15.63 17.78
N GLY A 139 -31.80 14.69 18.72
CA GLY A 139 -32.39 13.39 18.48
C GLY A 139 -31.35 12.31 18.20
N TRP A 140 -31.79 11.19 17.64
CA TRP A 140 -30.90 10.15 17.13
C TRP A 140 -30.08 10.68 15.96
N GLN A 141 -28.75 10.64 16.12
CA GLN A 141 -27.82 10.87 15.03
C GLN A 141 -27.73 9.62 14.13
N GLU A 142 -27.23 9.82 12.91
CA GLU A 142 -26.94 8.72 11.98
C GLU A 142 -25.89 7.76 12.56
N TRP A 143 -25.91 6.52 12.08
CA TRP A 143 -24.92 5.50 12.46
C TRP A 143 -23.53 5.91 11.98
N VAL A 144 -22.56 5.90 12.89
CA VAL A 144 -21.13 6.03 12.59
C VAL A 144 -20.43 4.70 12.90
N ALA A 145 -19.17 4.57 12.49
CA ALA A 145 -18.42 3.34 12.68
C ALA A 145 -16.94 3.57 13.04
N ASP A 146 -16.35 2.57 13.69
CA ASP A 146 -14.90 2.35 13.83
C ASP A 146 -14.04 3.59 14.12
N GLY A 147 -14.32 4.25 15.24
CA GLY A 147 -13.52 5.36 15.77
C GLY A 147 -14.03 6.74 15.35
N GLN A 148 -15.04 6.81 14.48
CA GLN A 148 -15.71 8.07 14.15
C GLN A 148 -16.41 8.68 15.36
N GLU A 149 -16.38 10.00 15.49
CA GLU A 149 -17.05 10.68 16.60
C GLU A 149 -18.57 10.62 16.44
N ILE A 150 -19.26 10.26 17.53
CA ILE A 150 -20.71 10.48 17.69
C ILE A 150 -20.94 11.44 18.87
N GLY A 151 -22.04 12.18 18.85
CA GLY A 151 -22.36 13.20 19.85
C GLY A 151 -21.98 14.60 19.39
N THR A 152 -21.62 15.47 20.35
CA THR A 152 -21.10 16.81 20.09
C THR A 152 -19.95 17.15 21.02
N ASP A 153 -18.76 17.37 20.46
CA ASP A 153 -17.64 17.99 21.19
C ASP A 153 -17.87 19.51 21.37
N GLY A 154 -17.72 20.00 22.61
CA GLY A 154 -17.72 21.43 22.93
C GLY A 154 -19.04 22.19 22.85
N LYS A 155 -20.16 21.55 22.44
CA LYS A 155 -21.48 22.22 22.32
C LYS A 155 -22.33 22.18 23.58
N GLY A 156 -21.90 21.47 24.62
CA GLY A 156 -22.63 21.42 25.88
C GLY A 156 -23.86 20.51 25.88
N LEU A 157 -24.07 19.68 24.85
CA LEU A 157 -25.24 18.81 24.71
C LEU A 157 -24.92 17.40 25.24
N ARG A 158 -25.84 16.83 26.03
CA ARG A 158 -25.69 15.48 26.60
C ARG A 158 -26.08 14.40 25.59
N ILE A 159 -25.37 13.28 25.64
CA ILE A 159 -25.90 12.00 25.15
C ILE A 159 -26.95 11.50 26.16
N GLU A 160 -28.10 11.10 25.65
CA GLU A 160 -29.23 10.58 26.43
C GLU A 160 -29.43 9.08 26.22
N ALA A 161 -29.12 8.55 25.02
CA ALA A 161 -29.18 7.13 24.70
C ALA A 161 -28.11 6.71 23.68
N LEU A 162 -27.78 5.42 23.63
CA LEU A 162 -26.77 4.83 22.74
C LEU A 162 -27.22 3.44 22.26
N GLU A 163 -26.97 3.16 20.99
CA GLU A 163 -27.03 1.81 20.41
C GLU A 163 -25.68 1.45 19.79
N VAL A 164 -25.25 0.19 19.96
CA VAL A 164 -23.97 -0.34 19.45
C VAL A 164 -24.20 -1.73 18.89
N LYS A 165 -23.66 -2.04 17.72
CA LYS A 165 -23.74 -3.39 17.13
C LYS A 165 -22.46 -3.77 16.41
N ILE A 166 -22.18 -5.07 16.38
CA ILE A 166 -21.09 -5.63 15.59
C ILE A 166 -21.66 -6.15 14.28
N SER A 167 -20.98 -5.86 13.17
CA SER A 167 -21.35 -6.36 11.86
C SER A 167 -20.15 -6.98 11.17
N LYS A 168 -20.37 -8.11 10.50
CA LYS A 168 -19.37 -8.66 9.56
C LYS A 168 -19.23 -7.67 8.40
N ILE A 169 -17.99 -7.30 8.12
CA ILE A 169 -17.64 -6.62 6.87
C ILE A 169 -17.80 -7.68 5.78
N SER A 170 -18.61 -7.39 4.77
CA SER A 170 -18.92 -8.28 3.62
C SER A 170 -17.74 -9.18 3.22
N ASN A 171 -17.94 -10.51 3.21
CA ASN A 171 -17.01 -11.51 2.65
C ASN A 171 -17.02 -11.49 1.10
N ASN A 172 -17.09 -10.30 0.50
CA ASN A 172 -17.29 -10.11 -0.94
C ASN A 172 -18.53 -10.83 -1.51
N SER A 173 -19.56 -11.17 -0.71
CA SER A 173 -20.79 -11.82 -1.21
C SER A 173 -21.69 -10.87 -2.01
N THR A 174 -21.42 -9.57 -1.91
CA THR A 174 -21.93 -8.50 -2.77
C THR A 174 -20.72 -7.77 -3.34
N ILE A 175 -20.68 -6.45 -3.31
CA ILE A 175 -19.53 -5.64 -3.70
C ILE A 175 -18.46 -5.71 -2.60
N GLY A 176 -17.20 -5.78 -3.02
CA GLY A 176 -16.08 -5.67 -2.10
C GLY A 176 -14.74 -5.53 -2.80
N ILE A 177 -13.67 -5.90 -2.11
CA ILE A 177 -12.30 -5.69 -2.54
C ILE A 177 -11.46 -6.93 -2.29
N SER A 178 -10.44 -7.10 -3.13
CA SER A 178 -9.35 -8.04 -2.93
C SER A 178 -8.02 -7.31 -3.09
N TYR A 179 -7.05 -7.60 -2.24
CA TYR A 179 -5.77 -6.89 -2.25
C TYR A 179 -4.63 -7.73 -1.69
N SER A 180 -3.41 -7.34 -2.03
CA SER A 180 -2.19 -7.96 -1.53
C SER A 180 -1.10 -6.92 -1.36
N GLY A 181 -0.18 -7.20 -0.44
CA GLY A 181 1.02 -6.43 -0.20
C GLY A 181 2.26 -7.24 -0.57
N HIS A 182 3.24 -6.58 -1.18
CA HIS A 182 4.60 -7.07 -1.28
C HIS A 182 5.35 -6.68 -0.02
N VAL A 183 5.80 -7.67 0.75
CA VAL A 183 6.49 -7.46 2.04
C VAL A 183 7.95 -7.82 1.92
N GLN A 184 8.81 -6.99 2.51
CA GLN A 184 10.25 -7.23 2.59
C GLN A 184 10.56 -8.67 3.04
N ASN A 185 11.47 -9.34 2.32
CA ASN A 185 11.93 -10.71 2.58
C ASN A 185 10.84 -11.80 2.53
N VAL A 186 9.60 -11.45 2.14
CA VAL A 186 8.48 -12.39 1.99
C VAL A 186 8.04 -12.45 0.53
N GLY A 187 7.99 -11.29 -0.14
CA GLY A 187 7.44 -11.17 -1.48
C GLY A 187 5.97 -10.76 -1.46
N TRP A 188 5.28 -10.97 -2.59
CA TRP A 188 3.83 -10.87 -2.68
C TRP A 188 3.17 -11.91 -1.77
N GLN A 189 2.36 -11.44 -0.82
CA GLN A 189 1.55 -12.30 0.02
C GLN A 189 0.27 -12.75 -0.71
N ASP A 190 -0.40 -13.75 -0.13
CA ASP A 190 -1.72 -14.19 -0.60
C ASP A 190 -2.71 -13.01 -0.62
N THR A 191 -3.63 -13.06 -1.59
CA THR A 191 -4.68 -12.04 -1.70
C THR A 191 -5.66 -12.18 -0.55
N VAL A 192 -5.94 -11.06 0.12
CA VAL A 192 -6.91 -10.94 1.21
C VAL A 192 -8.12 -10.13 0.75
N GLU A 193 -9.19 -10.21 1.53
CA GLU A 193 -10.49 -9.58 1.23
C GLU A 193 -10.80 -8.39 2.15
N ASN A 194 -11.97 -7.79 1.92
CA ASN A 194 -12.56 -6.70 2.69
C ASN A 194 -12.23 -6.76 4.21
N GLY A 195 -11.45 -5.80 4.68
CA GLY A 195 -11.11 -5.62 6.10
C GLY A 195 -10.16 -6.65 6.71
N GLN A 196 -9.51 -7.50 5.90
CA GLN A 196 -8.46 -8.42 6.36
C GLN A 196 -7.06 -7.80 6.32
N ILE A 197 -6.15 -8.24 7.16
CA ILE A 197 -4.81 -7.65 7.21
C ILE A 197 -3.95 -8.16 6.04
N SER A 198 -3.40 -7.23 5.26
CA SER A 198 -2.32 -7.48 4.31
C SER A 198 -1.03 -6.88 4.87
N GLY A 199 0.07 -7.64 4.93
CA GLY A 199 1.33 -7.22 5.52
C GLY A 199 1.73 -8.02 6.75
N THR A 200 2.45 -7.38 7.68
CA THR A 200 2.83 -7.97 8.97
C THR A 200 2.69 -6.96 10.11
N GLU A 201 2.19 -7.44 11.25
CA GLU A 201 2.15 -6.64 12.47
C GLU A 201 3.29 -7.06 13.41
N GLY A 202 4.05 -6.09 13.93
CA GLY A 202 5.06 -6.32 14.98
C GLY A 202 6.30 -7.11 14.56
N LYS A 203 6.43 -7.46 13.27
CA LYS A 203 7.61 -8.16 12.72
C LYS A 203 8.67 -7.21 12.16
N SER A 204 8.41 -5.90 12.16
CA SER A 204 9.30 -4.87 11.60
C SER A 204 9.66 -5.05 10.12
N LEU A 205 8.83 -5.76 9.35
CA LEU A 205 8.96 -5.87 7.89
C LEU A 205 8.11 -4.78 7.22
N ARG A 206 8.70 -4.10 6.22
CA ARG A 206 8.01 -3.06 5.45
C ARG A 206 7.14 -3.66 4.35
N VAL A 207 6.02 -3.02 4.07
CA VAL A 207 5.34 -3.12 2.78
C VAL A 207 6.14 -2.29 1.76
N GLU A 208 6.37 -2.86 0.58
CA GLU A 208 7.13 -2.25 -0.53
C GLU A 208 6.24 -1.94 -1.74
N ALA A 209 5.16 -2.70 -1.93
CA ALA A 209 4.15 -2.45 -2.96
C ALA A 209 2.78 -3.02 -2.57
N ILE A 210 1.72 -2.58 -3.24
CA ILE A 210 0.34 -3.04 -3.08
C ILE A 210 -0.36 -3.23 -4.43
N LYS A 211 -1.34 -4.14 -4.45
CA LYS A 211 -2.28 -4.35 -5.57
C LYS A 211 -3.70 -4.46 -5.02
N LEU A 212 -4.65 -3.77 -5.63
CA LEU A 212 -6.06 -3.75 -5.18
C LEU A 212 -7.00 -3.94 -6.37
N ASN A 213 -8.00 -4.81 -6.22
CA ASN A 213 -9.03 -5.05 -7.22
C ASN A 213 -10.42 -4.99 -6.58
N LEU A 214 -11.37 -4.41 -7.30
CA LEU A 214 -12.78 -4.53 -6.97
C LEU A 214 -13.29 -5.95 -7.22
N VAL A 215 -14.19 -6.42 -6.36
CA VAL A 215 -14.87 -7.72 -6.47
C VAL A 215 -16.37 -7.47 -6.58
N ASN A 216 -17.01 -8.12 -7.57
CA ASN A 216 -18.44 -8.00 -7.90
C ASN A 216 -18.94 -6.55 -8.10
N ALA A 217 -18.05 -5.66 -8.54
CA ALA A 217 -18.41 -4.28 -8.84
C ALA A 217 -19.15 -4.15 -10.18
N PRO A 218 -20.02 -3.14 -10.33
CA PRO A 218 -20.67 -2.83 -11.60
C PRO A 218 -19.64 -2.51 -12.69
N ALA A 219 -20.04 -2.75 -13.94
CA ALA A 219 -19.19 -2.45 -15.10
C ALA A 219 -18.83 -0.94 -15.15
N GLY A 220 -17.56 -0.64 -15.38
CA GLY A 220 -17.04 0.74 -15.43
C GLY A 220 -16.61 1.31 -14.08
N ALA A 221 -16.86 0.59 -12.97
CA ALA A 221 -16.29 0.92 -11.68
C ALA A 221 -14.79 0.67 -11.63
N LYS A 222 -14.06 1.51 -10.88
CA LYS A 222 -12.63 1.33 -10.64
C LYS A 222 -12.28 1.62 -9.19
N ILE A 223 -11.17 1.03 -8.76
CA ILE A 223 -10.45 1.48 -7.58
C ILE A 223 -9.12 2.05 -8.04
N ASP A 224 -8.88 3.32 -7.70
CA ASP A 224 -7.60 3.97 -7.93
C ASP A 224 -6.85 4.08 -6.61
N TYR A 225 -5.52 4.00 -6.69
CA TYR A 225 -4.67 4.10 -5.52
C TYR A 225 -3.27 4.58 -5.88
N GLN A 226 -2.63 5.20 -4.91
CA GLN A 226 -1.32 5.83 -5.02
C GLN A 226 -0.51 5.55 -3.76
N THR A 227 0.80 5.42 -3.90
CA THR A 227 1.73 5.22 -2.77
C THR A 227 2.81 6.29 -2.74
N HIS A 228 3.15 6.74 -1.53
CA HIS A 228 4.38 7.49 -1.25
C HIS A 228 5.48 6.50 -0.89
N VAL A 229 6.54 6.46 -1.69
CA VAL A 229 7.65 5.51 -1.52
C VAL A 229 8.91 6.25 -1.10
N GLN A 230 9.65 5.64 -0.18
CA GLN A 230 10.97 6.12 0.25
C GLN A 230 11.85 6.52 -0.95
N ASN A 231 12.44 7.72 -0.86
CA ASN A 231 13.35 8.29 -1.87
C ASN A 231 12.73 8.51 -3.26
N ILE A 232 11.42 8.29 -3.43
CA ILE A 232 10.70 8.51 -4.69
C ILE A 232 9.62 9.58 -4.52
N GLY A 233 8.93 9.58 -3.38
CA GLY A 233 7.79 10.45 -3.14
C GLY A 233 6.47 9.81 -3.58
N TRP A 234 5.44 10.66 -3.74
CA TRP A 234 4.16 10.28 -4.33
C TRP A 234 4.32 9.88 -5.79
N GLN A 235 4.06 8.59 -6.09
CA GLN A 235 4.13 8.02 -7.44
C GLN A 235 2.86 8.34 -8.25
N THR A 236 2.84 8.10 -9.55
CA THR A 236 1.61 8.26 -10.34
C THR A 236 0.53 7.28 -9.86
N PRO A 237 -0.73 7.72 -9.68
CA PRO A 237 -1.82 6.83 -9.32
C PRO A 237 -2.00 5.70 -10.33
N THR A 238 -2.42 4.53 -9.84
CA THR A 238 -2.73 3.36 -10.65
C THR A 238 -4.10 2.80 -10.27
N SER A 239 -4.56 1.79 -11.00
CA SER A 239 -5.91 1.24 -10.80
C SER A 239 -5.93 -0.29 -10.93
N ASN A 240 -6.92 -0.92 -10.31
CA ASN A 240 -7.37 -2.30 -10.60
C ASN A 240 -6.25 -3.33 -10.85
N GLY A 241 -5.57 -3.74 -9.78
CA GLY A 241 -4.60 -4.84 -9.77
C GLY A 241 -3.23 -4.49 -10.31
N LEU A 242 -3.05 -3.27 -10.82
CA LEU A 242 -1.74 -2.73 -11.16
C LEU A 242 -0.92 -2.46 -9.89
N GLU A 243 0.39 -2.50 -10.00
CA GLU A 243 1.28 -2.32 -8.85
C GLU A 243 1.41 -0.83 -8.49
N ALA A 244 1.22 -0.50 -7.21
CA ALA A 244 1.65 0.78 -6.64
C ALA A 244 2.75 0.51 -5.60
N GLY A 245 3.90 1.16 -5.73
CA GLY A 245 5.08 0.93 -4.91
C GLY A 245 6.30 0.51 -5.72
N THR A 246 7.14 -0.35 -5.13
CA THR A 246 8.26 -0.99 -5.82
C THR A 246 8.40 -2.45 -5.41
N ASP A 247 8.46 -3.36 -6.38
CA ASP A 247 8.92 -4.73 -6.19
C ASP A 247 10.46 -4.83 -6.39
N GLY A 248 11.14 -5.60 -5.52
CA GLY A 248 12.56 -5.94 -5.64
C GLY A 248 13.59 -4.82 -5.33
N ARG A 249 13.18 -3.57 -5.17
CA ARG A 249 14.10 -2.43 -4.94
C ARG A 249 14.47 -2.17 -3.47
N GLY A 250 13.79 -2.82 -2.54
CA GLY A 250 14.06 -2.65 -1.12
C GLY A 250 13.56 -1.32 -0.52
N LEU A 251 12.67 -0.59 -1.20
CA LEU A 251 12.13 0.70 -0.76
C LEU A 251 10.79 0.50 -0.05
N ARG A 252 10.58 1.20 1.07
CA ARG A 252 9.32 1.14 1.85
C ARG A 252 8.24 2.04 1.25
N VAL A 253 7.00 1.59 1.33
CA VAL A 253 5.83 2.48 1.29
C VAL A 253 5.72 3.18 2.65
N GLU A 254 5.49 4.49 2.64
CA GLU A 254 5.37 5.34 3.84
C GLU A 254 3.96 5.91 4.00
N ALA A 255 3.25 6.15 2.89
CA ALA A 255 1.86 6.57 2.87
C ALA A 255 1.13 6.07 1.62
N LEU A 256 -0.21 6.10 1.63
CA LEU A 256 -1.05 5.72 0.50
C LEU A 256 -2.40 6.47 0.50
N ASN A 257 -3.00 6.57 -0.68
CA ASN A 257 -4.36 7.08 -0.90
C ASN A 257 -5.13 6.09 -1.77
N ILE A 258 -6.43 5.92 -1.53
CA ILE A 258 -7.29 4.99 -2.26
C ILE A 258 -8.64 5.66 -2.48
N ARG A 259 -9.18 5.62 -3.69
CA ARG A 259 -10.54 6.11 -3.99
C ARG A 259 -11.29 5.19 -4.94
N LEU A 260 -12.62 5.30 -4.91
CA LEU A 260 -13.50 4.59 -5.83
C LEU A 260 -13.95 5.53 -6.96
N GLU A 261 -14.01 5.02 -8.19
CA GLU A 261 -14.64 5.69 -9.33
C GLU A 261 -15.90 4.93 -9.74
N ASN A 262 -16.97 5.66 -10.09
CA ASN A 262 -18.25 5.12 -10.57
C ASN A 262 -18.91 4.09 -9.62
N MET A 263 -18.78 4.30 -8.31
CA MET A 263 -19.34 3.42 -7.27
C MET A 263 -20.36 4.15 -6.39
N PRO A 264 -21.53 4.54 -6.94
CA PRO A 264 -22.50 5.30 -6.16
C PRO A 264 -23.04 4.51 -4.98
N GLY A 265 -23.14 5.16 -3.82
CA GLY A 265 -23.62 4.52 -2.60
C GLY A 265 -22.56 3.69 -1.85
N TYR A 266 -21.28 3.83 -2.22
CA TYR A 266 -20.18 3.12 -1.57
C TYR A 266 -19.02 4.06 -1.24
N SER A 267 -18.28 3.72 -0.19
CA SER A 267 -17.05 4.37 0.26
C SER A 267 -15.96 3.32 0.38
N VAL A 268 -14.72 3.69 0.05
CA VAL A 268 -13.55 2.89 0.42
C VAL A 268 -12.94 3.45 1.69
N GLN A 269 -12.79 2.60 2.69
CA GLN A 269 -12.15 2.92 3.95
C GLN A 269 -10.89 2.10 4.10
N TYR A 270 -9.83 2.71 4.59
CA TYR A 270 -8.55 2.06 4.77
C TYR A 270 -7.77 2.65 5.94
N ARG A 271 -6.88 1.84 6.48
CA ARG A 271 -5.90 2.26 7.48
C ARG A 271 -4.62 1.46 7.32
N VAL A 272 -3.56 1.95 7.93
CA VAL A 272 -2.24 1.32 7.89
C VAL A 272 -1.65 1.21 9.28
N HIS A 273 -0.83 0.18 9.46
CA HIS A 273 0.01 -0.01 10.63
C HIS A 273 1.39 0.58 10.35
N VAL A 274 1.72 1.71 10.99
CA VAL A 274 2.98 2.42 10.78
C VAL A 274 3.99 2.05 11.86
N GLN A 275 5.25 1.87 11.48
CA GLN A 275 6.35 1.62 12.41
C GLN A 275 6.33 2.60 13.58
N SER A 276 6.42 2.05 14.80
CA SER A 276 6.48 2.80 16.07
C SER A 276 5.23 3.63 16.40
N ILE A 277 4.20 3.62 15.56
CA ILE A 277 2.90 4.29 15.81
C ILE A 277 1.81 3.24 16.03
N GLY A 278 1.83 2.16 15.24
CA GLY A 278 0.78 1.15 15.22
C GLY A 278 -0.30 1.46 14.19
N TRP A 279 -1.47 0.84 14.37
CA TRP A 279 -2.65 1.13 13.55
C TRP A 279 -3.13 2.56 13.74
N GLN A 280 -3.17 3.31 12.64
CA GLN A 280 -3.82 4.61 12.60
C GLN A 280 -5.35 4.46 12.49
N ASP A 281 -6.08 5.55 12.71
CA ASP A 281 -7.52 5.57 12.51
C ASP A 281 -7.87 5.37 11.03
N TRP A 282 -9.11 4.93 10.76
CA TRP A 282 -9.60 4.74 9.41
C TRP A 282 -9.72 6.07 8.68
N VAL A 283 -9.12 6.15 7.51
CA VAL A 283 -9.35 7.21 6.52
C VAL A 283 -10.17 6.65 5.37
N HIS A 284 -10.60 7.50 4.45
CA HIS A 284 -11.48 7.10 3.36
C HIS A 284 -11.33 7.97 2.12
N ASP A 285 -11.76 7.43 0.98
CA ASP A 285 -12.03 8.16 -0.27
C ASP A 285 -10.99 9.24 -0.63
N GLY A 286 -9.73 8.83 -0.80
CA GLY A 286 -8.64 9.68 -1.26
C GLY A 286 -7.84 10.35 -0.15
N LEU A 287 -8.23 10.26 1.12
CA LEU A 287 -7.45 10.80 2.25
C LEU A 287 -6.15 10.02 2.50
N GLU A 288 -5.09 10.70 2.94
CA GLU A 288 -3.80 10.04 3.20
C GLU A 288 -3.88 9.08 4.41
N ALA A 289 -3.41 7.84 4.23
CA ALA A 289 -3.06 6.92 5.30
C ALA A 289 -1.54 6.75 5.37
N GLY A 290 -0.96 6.74 6.57
CA GLY A 290 0.48 6.60 6.78
C GLY A 290 1.14 7.91 7.22
N THR A 291 2.37 8.12 6.76
CA THR A 291 3.12 9.36 6.98
C THR A 291 3.93 9.75 5.76
N ASP A 292 3.61 10.89 5.15
CA ASP A 292 4.49 11.58 4.20
C ASP A 292 5.69 12.24 4.92
N GLY A 293 6.90 12.07 4.38
CA GLY A 293 8.10 12.81 4.77
C GLY A 293 8.72 12.49 6.14
N LYS A 294 8.14 11.57 6.92
CA LYS A 294 8.64 11.22 8.27
C LYS A 294 9.62 10.05 8.31
N GLY A 295 9.83 9.37 7.18
CA GLY A 295 10.75 8.25 7.12
C GLY A 295 10.25 6.95 7.77
N LEU A 296 8.95 6.84 8.08
CA LEU A 296 8.37 5.67 8.76
C LEU A 296 7.74 4.72 7.74
N LYS A 297 8.01 3.41 7.90
CA LYS A 297 7.42 2.38 7.03
C LYS A 297 6.00 2.03 7.44
N ILE A 298 5.18 1.73 6.45
CA ILE A 298 3.98 0.92 6.62
C ILE A 298 4.41 -0.55 6.73
N GLU A 299 3.88 -1.25 7.73
CA GLU A 299 4.13 -2.68 7.97
C GLU A 299 2.93 -3.55 7.57
N ALA A 300 1.71 -3.01 7.64
CA ALA A 300 0.48 -3.66 7.21
C ALA A 300 -0.61 -2.65 6.82
N LEU A 301 -1.62 -3.10 6.09
CA LEU A 301 -2.79 -2.33 5.70
C LEU A 301 -4.08 -3.17 5.80
N GLU A 302 -5.19 -2.48 6.04
CA GLU A 302 -6.54 -2.99 5.91
C GLU A 302 -7.33 -2.06 4.99
N VAL A 303 -8.09 -2.64 4.07
CA VAL A 303 -8.95 -1.92 3.11
C VAL A 303 -10.31 -2.59 3.05
N ARG A 304 -11.37 -1.79 3.07
CA ARG A 304 -12.75 -2.28 2.97
C ARG A 304 -13.61 -1.36 2.13
N ILE A 305 -14.56 -1.94 1.42
CA ILE A 305 -15.66 -1.20 0.79
C ILE A 305 -16.90 -1.32 1.68
N VAL A 306 -17.48 -0.18 2.02
CA VAL A 306 -18.70 -0.08 2.81
C VAL A 306 -19.79 0.63 2.01
N LYS A 307 -21.04 0.25 2.27
CA LYS A 307 -22.20 0.96 1.71
C LYS A 307 -22.46 2.23 2.52
N THR A 308 -22.70 3.35 1.87
CA THR A 308 -23.10 4.58 2.57
C THR A 308 -24.53 4.46 3.07
N ALA A 309 -24.80 4.98 4.27
CA ALA A 309 -26.08 4.80 4.96
C ALA A 309 -27.26 5.42 4.17
N ASP A 310 -27.03 6.55 3.52
CA ASP A 310 -28.00 7.30 2.71
C ASP A 310 -27.91 7.00 1.21
N GLY A 311 -27.01 6.11 0.79
CA GLY A 311 -26.74 5.84 -0.62
C GLY A 311 -26.01 6.97 -1.35
N SER A 312 -25.51 7.98 -0.63
CA SER A 312 -24.68 9.04 -1.21
C SER A 312 -23.35 8.49 -1.71
N THR A 313 -22.74 9.22 -2.64
CA THR A 313 -21.37 8.94 -3.08
C THR A 313 -20.47 9.96 -2.39
N PRO A 314 -19.55 9.54 -1.49
CA PRO A 314 -18.63 10.47 -0.87
C PRO A 314 -17.83 11.22 -1.94
N ILE A 315 -17.61 12.51 -1.70
CA ILE A 315 -16.69 13.29 -2.54
C ILE A 315 -15.28 12.82 -2.17
N SER A 316 -14.57 12.22 -3.12
CA SER A 316 -13.19 11.82 -2.91
C SER A 316 -12.26 13.03 -2.92
N GLU A 317 -11.28 13.04 -2.04
CA GLU A 317 -10.17 14.00 -2.11
C GLU A 317 -9.31 13.71 -3.35
N GLU A 318 -8.76 14.77 -3.94
CA GLU A 318 -7.81 14.60 -5.02
C GLU A 318 -6.53 13.97 -4.49
N PHE A 319 -5.96 13.08 -5.29
CA PHE A 319 -4.70 12.45 -4.94
C PHE A 319 -3.59 13.48 -4.77
N SER A 320 -2.69 13.16 -3.84
CA SER A 320 -1.51 13.97 -3.59
C SER A 320 -0.79 14.22 -4.91
N PRO A 321 -0.37 15.47 -5.16
CA PRO A 321 0.30 15.79 -6.41
C PRO A 321 1.49 14.85 -6.54
N VAL A 322 1.50 14.12 -7.67
CA VAL A 322 2.65 13.30 -8.03
C VAL A 322 3.87 14.21 -7.91
N THR A 323 4.97 13.67 -7.40
CA THR A 323 6.23 14.39 -7.48
C THR A 323 6.60 14.45 -8.96
N SER A 324 6.04 15.43 -9.67
CA SER A 324 6.27 15.63 -11.09
C SER A 324 7.73 15.97 -11.21
N LEU A 325 8.47 15.08 -11.88
CA LEU A 325 9.88 15.26 -12.16
C LEU A 325 10.01 16.45 -13.11
N LYS A 326 10.12 17.67 -12.55
CA LYS A 326 10.28 18.92 -13.32
C LYS A 326 11.76 19.20 -13.50
N PHE A 327 12.28 18.81 -14.66
CA PHE A 327 13.63 19.15 -15.10
C PHE A 327 13.60 19.54 -16.58
N THR A 328 14.44 20.50 -16.94
CA THR A 328 14.64 20.92 -18.33
C THR A 328 16.08 20.69 -18.71
N TRP A 329 16.38 20.64 -20.01
CA TRP A 329 17.74 20.62 -20.51
C TRP A 329 18.61 21.71 -19.87
N ALA A 330 18.08 22.94 -19.82
CA ALA A 330 18.79 24.07 -19.20
C ALA A 330 19.16 23.80 -17.73
N LYS A 331 18.24 23.25 -16.93
CA LYS A 331 18.48 22.95 -15.51
C LYS A 331 19.56 21.88 -15.32
N VAL A 332 19.52 20.82 -16.13
CA VAL A 332 20.51 19.72 -16.05
C VAL A 332 21.88 20.20 -16.51
N ARG A 333 21.93 20.91 -17.65
CA ARG A 333 23.14 21.56 -18.15
C ARG A 333 23.77 22.48 -17.11
N ASP A 334 23.00 23.40 -16.55
CA ASP A 334 23.53 24.39 -15.61
C ASP A 334 24.08 23.70 -14.35
N ALA A 335 23.47 22.60 -13.90
CA ALA A 335 23.99 21.82 -12.78
C ALA A 335 25.34 21.17 -13.10
N VAL A 336 25.54 20.68 -14.33
CA VAL A 336 26.79 20.06 -14.77
C VAL A 336 27.89 21.09 -14.97
N LEU A 337 27.59 22.22 -15.63
CA LEU A 337 28.57 23.29 -15.87
C LEU A 337 29.02 23.99 -14.57
N ASN A 338 28.17 24.04 -13.55
CA ASN A 338 28.49 24.61 -12.25
C ASN A 338 29.09 23.60 -11.26
N ALA A 339 29.15 22.32 -11.62
CA ALA A 339 29.81 21.32 -10.79
C ALA A 339 31.33 21.36 -11.00
N ASP A 340 32.09 21.16 -9.92
CA ASP A 340 33.56 21.20 -9.92
C ASP A 340 34.16 19.91 -10.52
N PHE A 341 33.88 19.68 -11.80
CA PHE A 341 34.58 18.65 -12.56
C PHE A 341 35.95 19.19 -12.99
N LYS A 342 37.00 18.34 -12.91
CA LYS A 342 38.30 18.72 -13.50
C LYS A 342 38.09 19.01 -14.98
N SER A 343 38.57 20.15 -15.48
CA SER A 343 38.35 20.60 -16.86
C SER A 343 38.82 19.60 -17.94
N SER A 344 39.75 18.70 -17.61
CA SER A 344 40.20 17.61 -18.49
C SER A 344 39.19 16.47 -18.66
N LEU A 345 38.10 16.47 -17.88
CA LEU A 345 37.04 15.46 -17.85
C LEU A 345 35.71 15.97 -18.44
N LEU A 346 35.63 17.27 -18.74
CA LEU A 346 34.49 17.86 -19.41
C LEU A 346 34.82 18.00 -20.89
N THR A 347 34.00 17.41 -21.75
CA THR A 347 34.09 17.58 -23.20
C THR A 347 32.80 18.20 -23.70
N GLU A 348 32.87 19.45 -24.15
CA GLU A 348 31.79 20.06 -24.90
C GLU A 348 31.97 19.71 -26.38
N THR A 349 30.94 19.10 -26.97
CA THR A 349 30.90 18.79 -28.40
C THR A 349 29.64 19.40 -29.00
N PHE A 350 29.80 20.09 -30.13
CA PHE A 350 28.68 20.69 -30.82
C PHE A 350 28.06 19.68 -31.78
N SER A 351 26.76 19.42 -31.62
CA SER A 351 25.99 18.65 -32.61
C SER A 351 25.95 19.41 -33.95
N PRO A 352 25.95 18.72 -35.10
CA PRO A 352 25.76 19.33 -36.42
C PRO A 352 24.49 20.20 -36.54
N ASN A 353 23.52 20.00 -35.64
CA ASN A 353 22.23 20.69 -35.65
C ASN A 353 22.19 21.96 -34.77
N GLY A 354 23.30 22.36 -34.16
CA GLY A 354 23.43 23.63 -33.44
C GLY A 354 23.00 23.62 -31.97
N THR A 355 22.57 22.47 -31.44
CA THR A 355 22.44 22.24 -30.00
C THR A 355 23.76 21.73 -29.42
N PRO A 356 24.30 22.35 -28.33
CA PRO A 356 25.51 21.87 -27.70
C PRO A 356 25.21 20.65 -26.83
N ASP A 357 25.90 19.54 -27.10
CA ASP A 357 25.86 18.35 -26.25
C ASP A 357 26.96 18.46 -25.18
N ILE A 358 26.67 18.01 -23.97
CA ILE A 358 27.60 18.05 -22.84
C ILE A 358 27.92 16.63 -22.43
N GLY A 359 29.19 16.24 -22.63
CA GLY A 359 29.71 14.96 -22.16
C GLY A 359 30.64 15.15 -20.95
N ILE A 360 30.56 14.25 -19.97
CA ILE A 360 31.50 14.17 -18.84
C ILE A 360 32.48 13.02 -19.05
N THR A 361 33.30 13.11 -20.09
CA THR A 361 34.19 12.02 -20.49
C THR A 361 35.35 11.78 -19.52
N TYR A 362 35.43 10.58 -18.93
CA TYR A 362 36.61 10.14 -18.16
C TYR A 362 37.60 9.41 -19.08
N ASN A 363 38.48 10.16 -19.75
CA ASN A 363 39.55 9.57 -20.56
C ASN A 363 40.78 9.25 -19.70
N SER A 364 41.07 7.96 -19.46
CA SER A 364 42.41 7.53 -19.08
C SER A 364 43.17 7.03 -20.32
N ASN A 365 43.89 7.93 -20.99
CA ASN A 365 44.90 7.55 -21.97
C ASN A 365 46.08 6.86 -21.26
N ASN A 366 45.90 5.59 -20.86
CA ASN A 366 46.97 4.74 -20.32
C ASN A 366 47.46 3.71 -21.35
N GLY A 367 47.11 3.87 -22.63
CA GLY A 367 47.65 3.05 -23.72
C GLY A 367 47.14 1.59 -23.78
N VAL A 368 46.10 1.24 -23.01
CA VAL A 368 45.44 -0.07 -23.07
C VAL A 368 43.96 0.09 -22.70
N GLY A 369 43.04 0.17 -23.67
CA GLY A 369 41.59 0.09 -23.41
C GLY A 369 40.71 0.99 -24.28
N THR A 370 39.58 0.44 -24.74
CA THR A 370 38.52 1.05 -25.54
C THR A 370 37.74 2.14 -24.80
N ASP A 371 37.14 3.06 -25.56
CA ASP A 371 36.39 4.23 -25.09
C ASP A 371 35.39 3.88 -23.96
N ASN A 372 35.49 4.62 -22.84
CA ASN A 372 34.62 4.52 -21.67
C ASN A 372 33.89 5.86 -21.49
N ASP A 373 32.87 6.13 -22.31
CA ASP A 373 32.11 7.37 -22.17
C ASP A 373 31.31 7.36 -20.87
N VAL A 374 31.39 8.46 -20.12
CA VAL A 374 30.76 8.62 -18.81
C VAL A 374 29.83 9.83 -18.92
N PHE A 375 28.53 9.57 -18.99
CA PHE A 375 27.44 10.56 -19.19
C PHE A 375 27.59 11.47 -20.42
N TYR A 376 26.83 11.15 -21.45
CA TYR A 376 26.51 12.09 -22.50
C TYR A 376 25.11 12.63 -22.27
N ILE A 377 24.99 13.95 -22.19
CA ILE A 377 23.70 14.63 -22.11
C ILE A 377 23.59 15.38 -23.43
N SER A 378 22.55 15.04 -24.20
CA SER A 378 22.33 15.65 -25.50
C SER A 378 20.89 16.10 -25.65
N ASP A 379 20.73 17.25 -26.30
CA ASP A 379 19.48 17.69 -26.88
C ASP A 379 19.42 17.09 -28.28
N VAL A 380 19.11 15.79 -28.36
CA VAL A 380 19.02 15.11 -29.65
C VAL A 380 17.73 15.60 -30.29
N SER A 381 17.88 16.63 -31.12
CA SER A 381 16.87 17.03 -32.08
C SER A 381 16.68 15.89 -33.09
N HIS A 382 15.94 14.84 -32.72
CA HIS A 382 15.13 14.17 -33.73
C HIS A 382 14.16 15.26 -34.21
N SER A 383 14.16 15.56 -35.50
CA SER A 383 13.55 16.74 -36.13
C SER A 383 12.08 17.02 -35.79
N ASP A 384 11.43 16.16 -35.02
CA ASP A 384 10.01 16.18 -34.71
C ASP A 384 9.68 16.24 -33.19
N TYR A 385 10.64 16.18 -32.25
CA TYR A 385 10.35 16.04 -30.81
C TYR A 385 11.31 16.82 -29.87
N PRO A 386 10.80 17.52 -28.83
CA PRO A 386 11.64 18.00 -27.73
C PRO A 386 11.92 16.85 -26.75
N SER A 387 13.12 16.26 -26.78
CA SER A 387 13.54 15.20 -25.85
C SER A 387 14.91 15.52 -25.23
N MET A 388 15.19 14.95 -24.05
CA MET A 388 16.52 14.94 -23.45
C MET A 388 17.03 13.52 -23.46
N ASP A 389 18.11 13.28 -24.19
CA ASP A 389 18.73 11.96 -24.21
C ASP A 389 19.88 12.03 -23.20
N ILE A 390 19.75 11.27 -22.12
CA ILE A 390 20.81 11.11 -21.11
C ILE A 390 21.44 9.75 -21.34
N GLU A 391 22.31 9.68 -22.34
CA GLU A 391 23.04 8.45 -22.61
C GLU A 391 24.04 8.20 -21.47
N LEU A 392 23.62 7.34 -20.56
CA LEU A 392 24.48 6.70 -19.59
C LEU A 392 25.23 5.61 -20.35
N THR A 393 26.54 5.69 -20.50
CA THR A 393 27.35 4.57 -21.02
C THR A 393 28.13 4.00 -19.84
N THR A 394 27.91 2.71 -19.56
CA THR A 394 28.60 1.90 -18.52
C THR A 394 28.82 2.53 -17.12
N ILE A 395 27.95 2.20 -16.16
CA ILE A 395 28.41 1.92 -14.80
C ILE A 395 29.02 0.54 -14.80
N GLY A 396 30.33 0.53 -14.79
CA GLY A 396 31.14 -0.67 -14.88
C GLY A 396 32.51 -0.25 -15.33
N SER A 397 33.03 0.79 -14.71
CA SER A 397 34.46 1.04 -14.81
C SER A 397 35.12 -0.15 -14.12
N ASP A 398 35.65 -1.08 -14.91
CA ASP A 398 36.62 -2.07 -14.42
C ASP A 398 37.90 -1.39 -13.93
N SER A 399 38.01 -0.06 -14.07
CA SER A 399 39.07 0.73 -13.47
C SER A 399 39.05 0.57 -11.96
N THR A 400 40.20 0.12 -11.45
CA THR A 400 40.50 0.12 -10.03
C THR A 400 41.03 1.48 -9.55
N ASP A 401 41.12 2.49 -10.43
CA ASP A 401 41.61 3.83 -10.08
C ASP A 401 40.55 4.59 -9.27
N SER A 402 40.89 4.88 -8.01
CA SER A 402 39.99 5.58 -7.09
C SER A 402 39.61 6.99 -7.56
N ASN A 403 40.42 7.67 -8.38
CA ASN A 403 40.09 8.98 -8.91
C ASN A 403 38.99 8.89 -9.97
N VAL A 404 39.05 7.85 -10.82
CA VAL A 404 38.02 7.58 -11.83
C VAL A 404 36.70 7.22 -11.14
N ILE A 405 36.75 6.31 -10.16
CA ILE A 405 35.56 5.91 -9.38
C ILE A 405 34.94 7.11 -8.64
N ASN A 406 35.76 7.95 -7.98
CA ASN A 406 35.24 9.12 -7.26
C ASN A 406 34.62 10.15 -8.20
N GLY A 407 35.19 10.35 -9.38
CA GLY A 407 34.63 11.25 -10.38
C GLY A 407 33.30 10.76 -10.95
N ILE A 408 33.19 9.46 -11.24
CA ILE A 408 31.94 8.82 -11.65
C ILE A 408 30.85 9.03 -10.58
N ASN A 409 31.17 8.77 -9.32
CA ASN A 409 30.25 8.98 -8.19
C ASN A 409 29.83 10.45 -8.05
N HIS A 410 30.75 11.39 -8.29
CA HIS A 410 30.45 12.81 -8.28
C HIS A 410 29.46 13.20 -9.39
N ALA A 411 29.68 12.70 -10.62
CA ALA A 411 28.78 12.93 -11.74
C ALA A 411 27.37 12.35 -11.48
N TYR A 412 27.27 11.14 -10.90
CA TYR A 412 25.99 10.58 -10.46
C TYR A 412 25.27 11.49 -9.46
N SER A 413 25.99 12.01 -8.47
CA SER A 413 25.40 12.89 -7.47
C SER A 413 24.88 14.20 -8.09
N VAL A 414 25.61 14.80 -9.03
CA VAL A 414 25.22 16.04 -9.69
C VAL A 414 23.96 15.84 -10.53
N LEU A 415 23.93 14.79 -11.35
CA LEU A 415 22.79 14.47 -12.20
C LEU A 415 21.57 14.03 -11.39
N SER A 416 21.80 13.20 -10.36
CA SER A 416 20.74 12.78 -9.44
C SER A 416 20.06 14.01 -8.82
N LYS A 417 20.86 14.98 -8.38
CA LYS A 417 20.35 16.23 -7.82
C LYS A 417 19.63 17.10 -8.85
N ALA A 418 20.16 17.21 -10.06
CA ALA A 418 19.60 18.07 -11.10
C ALA A 418 18.23 17.57 -11.61
N ILE A 419 18.11 16.25 -11.79
CA ILE A 419 16.94 15.60 -12.36
C ILE A 419 15.92 15.28 -11.26
N PHE A 420 16.36 14.66 -10.16
CA PHE A 420 15.50 14.10 -9.12
C PHE A 420 15.46 14.91 -7.82
N GLY A 421 16.19 16.02 -7.71
CA GLY A 421 16.21 16.85 -6.50
C GLY A 421 17.17 16.37 -5.40
N GLY A 422 17.74 15.17 -5.54
CA GLY A 422 18.90 14.68 -4.79
C GLY A 422 18.59 13.64 -3.73
N GLN A 423 18.89 12.38 -4.05
CA GLN A 423 19.03 11.25 -3.11
C GLN A 423 20.17 10.27 -3.50
N GLY A 424 20.82 10.46 -4.65
CA GLY A 424 21.97 9.67 -5.14
C GLY A 424 21.68 8.22 -5.56
N THR A 425 20.47 7.71 -5.38
CA THR A 425 20.09 6.30 -5.62
C THR A 425 19.15 6.12 -6.81
N GLU A 426 18.59 7.20 -7.34
CA GLU A 426 17.56 7.20 -8.39
C GLU A 426 18.11 6.63 -9.71
N ILE A 427 19.32 7.03 -10.10
CA ILE A 427 19.97 6.52 -11.32
C ILE A 427 20.31 5.03 -11.16
N ALA A 428 20.81 4.63 -9.99
CA ALA A 428 21.06 3.21 -9.68
C ALA A 428 19.77 2.37 -9.78
N ASN A 429 18.64 2.89 -9.29
CA ASN A 429 17.35 2.21 -9.38
C ASN A 429 16.83 2.03 -10.82
N ILE A 430 17.23 2.90 -11.75
CA ILE A 430 16.87 2.80 -13.17
C ILE A 430 17.64 1.66 -13.84
N ILE A 431 18.95 1.60 -13.59
CA ILE A 431 19.89 0.73 -14.31
C ILE A 431 20.08 -0.64 -13.64
N ASN A 432 19.68 -0.79 -12.37
CA ASN A 432 19.68 -2.10 -11.72
C ASN A 432 18.65 -3.02 -12.39
N ASP A 433 19.04 -4.28 -12.59
CA ASP A 433 18.19 -5.32 -13.16
C ASP A 433 17.60 -4.95 -14.53
N VAL A 434 18.40 -4.30 -15.39
CA VAL A 434 18.06 -4.16 -16.81
C VAL A 434 18.32 -5.53 -17.47
N PRO A 435 17.33 -6.13 -18.16
CA PRO A 435 17.51 -7.42 -18.78
C PRO A 435 18.25 -7.29 -20.12
N VAL A 436 19.14 -8.23 -20.42
CA VAL A 436 19.74 -8.38 -21.76
C VAL A 436 18.72 -9.08 -22.66
N ARG A 437 18.03 -8.33 -23.52
CA ARG A 437 16.98 -8.84 -24.43
C ARG A 437 17.35 -8.64 -25.91
N PRO A 438 18.23 -9.47 -26.48
CA PRO A 438 18.59 -9.39 -27.89
C PRO A 438 17.47 -9.94 -28.78
N LEU A 439 17.21 -9.27 -29.90
CA LEU A 439 16.33 -9.73 -30.97
C LEU A 439 17.08 -9.62 -32.30
N THR A 440 17.32 -10.77 -32.94
CA THR A 440 18.01 -10.82 -34.24
C THR A 440 17.02 -10.99 -35.38
N LYS A 441 17.03 -10.06 -36.36
CA LYS A 441 16.21 -10.12 -37.57
C LYS A 441 16.97 -9.51 -38.74
N ASN A 442 16.86 -10.13 -39.92
CA ASN A 442 17.53 -9.69 -41.16
C ASN A 442 19.06 -9.49 -41.03
N GLY A 443 19.72 -10.29 -40.17
CA GLY A 443 21.16 -10.15 -39.91
C GLY A 443 21.55 -9.02 -38.96
N SER A 444 20.58 -8.22 -38.48
CA SER A 444 20.76 -7.18 -37.47
C SER A 444 20.30 -7.67 -36.11
N THR A 445 21.03 -7.35 -35.05
CA THR A 445 20.60 -7.61 -33.66
C THR A 445 20.27 -6.29 -32.99
N ILE A 446 19.06 -6.18 -32.46
CA ILE A 446 18.62 -5.06 -31.63
C ILE A 446 18.50 -5.52 -30.18
N TYR A 447 18.56 -4.60 -29.23
CA TYR A 447 18.39 -4.90 -27.81
C TYR A 447 17.16 -4.16 -27.32
N LEU A 448 16.23 -4.88 -26.69
CA LEU A 448 14.97 -4.32 -26.24
C LEU A 448 15.12 -3.67 -24.86
N PRO A 449 14.56 -2.46 -24.63
CA PRO A 449 14.67 -1.76 -23.35
C PRO A 449 13.78 -2.40 -22.28
N LYS A 450 14.20 -2.24 -21.02
CA LYS A 450 13.31 -2.14 -19.87
C LYS A 450 12.67 -0.75 -19.90
N VAL A 451 11.35 -0.69 -19.85
CA VAL A 451 10.63 0.58 -19.80
C VAL A 451 9.99 0.75 -18.44
N THR A 452 10.25 1.88 -17.80
CA THR A 452 9.72 2.25 -16.48
C THR A 452 9.24 3.69 -16.53
N PHE A 453 8.49 4.10 -15.51
CA PHE A 453 8.02 5.48 -15.36
C PHE A 453 8.60 6.09 -14.09
N ILE A 454 8.95 7.37 -14.14
CA ILE A 454 9.33 8.18 -12.97
C ILE A 454 8.45 9.43 -12.99
N GLY A 455 7.49 9.50 -12.08
CA GLY A 455 6.38 10.45 -12.19
C GLY A 455 5.65 10.23 -13.53
N GLU A 456 5.55 11.29 -14.34
CA GLU A 456 4.96 11.25 -15.69
C GLU A 456 5.99 10.99 -16.80
N ARG A 457 7.26 10.74 -16.46
CA ARG A 457 8.35 10.64 -17.45
C ARG A 457 8.60 9.17 -17.79
N ARG A 458 8.69 8.88 -19.09
CA ARG A 458 9.08 7.57 -19.62
C ARG A 458 10.59 7.40 -19.51
N VAL A 459 11.02 6.24 -19.02
CA VAL A 459 12.43 5.87 -18.93
C VAL A 459 12.64 4.57 -19.68
N PHE A 460 13.55 4.57 -20.65
CA PHE A 460 13.94 3.40 -21.43
C PHE A 460 15.38 3.05 -21.08
N ALA A 461 15.62 1.88 -20.51
CA ALA A 461 16.95 1.40 -20.15
C ALA A 461 17.29 0.14 -20.95
N THR A 462 18.33 0.18 -21.78
CA THR A 462 18.73 -0.91 -22.67
C THR A 462 20.12 -1.40 -22.32
N GLN A 463 20.24 -2.69 -22.00
CA GLN A 463 21.54 -3.31 -21.77
C GLN A 463 22.06 -3.98 -23.05
N TYR A 464 23.30 -3.70 -23.42
CA TYR A 464 24.01 -4.41 -24.46
C TYR A 464 25.37 -4.88 -23.96
N GLY A 465 25.52 -6.18 -23.74
CA GLY A 465 26.71 -6.73 -23.10
C GLY A 465 26.95 -6.10 -21.72
N SER A 466 28.10 -5.45 -21.54
CA SER A 466 28.48 -4.76 -20.30
C SER A 466 27.92 -3.34 -20.17
N PHE A 467 27.30 -2.78 -21.20
CA PHE A 467 26.82 -1.39 -21.20
C PHE A 467 25.31 -1.29 -21.02
N ILE A 468 24.86 -0.21 -20.36
CA ILE A 468 23.44 0.11 -20.18
C ILE A 468 23.23 1.54 -20.62
N SER A 469 22.48 1.76 -21.70
CA SER A 469 22.00 3.08 -22.15
C SER A 469 20.66 3.40 -21.49
N VAL A 470 20.44 4.66 -21.11
CA VAL A 470 19.19 5.14 -20.53
C VAL A 470 18.68 6.31 -21.36
N PHE A 471 17.38 6.40 -21.54
CA PHE A 471 16.71 7.54 -22.14
C PHE A 471 15.59 7.96 -21.19
N ILE A 472 15.45 9.25 -20.92
CA ILE A 472 14.38 9.81 -20.08
C ILE A 472 13.65 10.86 -20.91
N SER A 473 12.38 10.63 -21.21
CA SER A 473 11.57 11.60 -21.96
C SER A 473 11.59 12.96 -21.26
N ALA A 474 11.82 14.06 -21.99
CA ALA A 474 11.66 15.41 -21.44
C ALA A 474 10.18 15.75 -21.21
N ASP A 475 9.92 16.97 -20.73
CA ASP A 475 8.56 17.48 -20.50
C ASP A 475 7.65 17.28 -21.73
N ASN A 476 6.47 16.67 -21.51
CA ASN A 476 5.36 16.49 -22.46
C ASN A 476 5.65 15.64 -23.72
N ASP A 477 6.22 14.46 -23.54
CA ASP A 477 6.25 13.47 -24.62
C ASP A 477 4.85 12.84 -24.78
N ASP A 478 4.13 13.23 -25.84
CA ASP A 478 2.85 12.63 -26.28
C ASP A 478 3.03 11.54 -27.35
N THR A 479 4.27 11.16 -27.67
CA THR A 479 4.54 10.19 -28.75
C THR A 479 4.09 8.78 -28.39
N ASP A 480 3.74 7.98 -29.40
CA ASP A 480 3.48 6.56 -29.22
C ASP A 480 4.73 5.88 -28.63
N ILE A 481 4.58 5.23 -27.47
CA ILE A 481 5.65 4.51 -26.77
C ILE A 481 6.36 3.51 -27.71
N TRP A 482 5.63 2.88 -28.62
CA TRP A 482 6.17 1.93 -29.57
C TRP A 482 7.00 2.61 -30.65
N GLN A 483 6.64 3.84 -31.04
CA GLN A 483 7.45 4.64 -31.95
C GLN A 483 8.79 5.01 -31.30
N THR A 484 8.77 5.41 -30.02
CA THR A 484 10.01 5.71 -29.26
C THR A 484 10.91 4.47 -29.17
N VAL A 485 10.34 3.30 -28.81
CA VAL A 485 11.11 2.04 -28.75
C VAL A 485 11.75 1.71 -30.10
N ARG A 486 11.02 1.86 -31.21
CA ARG A 486 11.58 1.57 -32.54
C ARG A 486 12.75 2.47 -32.88
N SER A 487 12.63 3.76 -32.57
CA SER A 487 13.68 4.76 -32.80
C SER A 487 14.94 4.42 -32.00
N LEU A 488 14.80 4.24 -30.68
CA LEU A 488 15.92 4.03 -29.76
C LEU A 488 16.68 2.72 -30.02
N THR A 489 15.97 1.66 -30.40
CA THR A 489 16.58 0.32 -30.58
C THR A 489 17.11 0.08 -32.00
N GLY A 490 16.81 0.98 -32.94
CA GLY A 490 17.05 0.73 -34.37
C GLY A 490 16.19 -0.38 -34.95
N ALA A 491 15.03 -0.69 -34.34
CA ALA A 491 14.10 -1.73 -34.80
C ALA A 491 13.68 -1.53 -36.26
N ASP A 492 13.52 -0.27 -36.70
CA ASP A 492 13.18 0.06 -38.08
C ASP A 492 14.27 -0.43 -39.06
N ARG A 493 15.56 -0.32 -38.69
CA ARG A 493 16.69 -0.83 -39.48
C ARG A 493 16.74 -2.35 -39.52
N ALA A 494 16.32 -3.01 -38.45
CA ALA A 494 16.22 -4.47 -38.39
C ALA A 494 14.93 -5.02 -39.04
N GLY A 495 13.98 -4.14 -39.40
CA GLY A 495 12.69 -4.51 -39.99
C GLY A 495 11.74 -5.17 -38.97
N VAL A 496 11.78 -4.75 -37.71
CA VAL A 496 10.91 -5.24 -36.63
C VAL A 496 9.71 -4.31 -36.47
N SER A 497 8.49 -4.84 -36.58
CA SER A 497 7.24 -4.06 -36.48
C SER A 497 6.75 -3.87 -35.05
N ASN A 498 5.83 -2.91 -34.82
CA ASN A 498 5.19 -2.71 -33.51
C ASN A 498 4.49 -3.97 -32.98
N ASN A 499 3.79 -4.68 -33.85
CA ASN A 499 3.07 -5.89 -33.45
C ASN A 499 4.03 -7.00 -32.99
N GLU A 500 5.23 -7.05 -33.56
CA GLU A 500 6.27 -7.97 -33.10
C GLU A 500 6.86 -7.50 -31.76
N LEU A 501 7.18 -6.21 -31.61
CA LEU A 501 7.68 -5.66 -30.34
C LEU A 501 6.70 -5.92 -29.18
N LYS A 502 5.39 -5.79 -29.42
CA LYS A 502 4.33 -6.10 -28.44
C LYS A 502 4.37 -7.52 -27.89
N GLN A 503 4.88 -8.48 -28.67
CA GLN A 503 5.02 -9.88 -28.23
C GLN A 503 6.23 -10.06 -27.31
N TYR A 504 7.29 -9.28 -27.51
CA TYR A 504 8.53 -9.39 -26.73
C TYR A 504 8.57 -8.48 -25.50
N ILE A 505 7.69 -7.47 -25.45
CA ILE A 505 7.54 -6.56 -24.31
C ILE A 505 6.05 -6.53 -23.87
N PRO A 506 5.48 -7.69 -23.47
CA PRO A 506 4.07 -7.79 -23.12
C PRO A 506 3.68 -6.90 -21.92
N GLU A 507 4.64 -6.57 -21.06
CA GLU A 507 4.45 -5.61 -19.96
C GLU A 507 4.03 -4.22 -20.44
N LEU A 508 4.34 -3.86 -21.70
CA LEU A 508 3.94 -2.61 -22.31
C LEU A 508 2.67 -2.70 -23.15
N SER A 509 2.05 -3.87 -23.26
CA SER A 509 0.89 -4.09 -24.14
C SER A 509 -0.35 -3.22 -23.82
N LYS A 510 -0.39 -2.63 -22.61
CA LYS A 510 -1.47 -1.76 -22.12
C LYS A 510 -1.20 -0.26 -22.32
N TYR A 511 -0.01 0.09 -22.78
CA TYR A 511 0.40 1.44 -23.18
C TYR A 511 0.40 1.53 -24.71
#